data_AF-A0A7H8REE1-F1
#
_entry.id   AF-A0A7H8REE1-F1
#
_cell.length_a   1.000
_cell.length_b   1.000
_cell.length_c   1.000
_cell.angle_alpha   90.00
_cell.angle_beta   90.00
_cell.angle_gamma   90.00
#
_symmetry.space_group_name_H-M   'P 1'
#
loop_
_entity.id
_entity.type
_entity.pdbx_description
1 polymer ?
#
loop_
_entity_poly.entity_id
_entity_poly.type
_entity_poly.pdbx_seq_one_letter_code
_entity_poly.pdbx_strand_id
1 'polypeptide(L)'
;MDSGSMVYFLGTLWHGGGQNTSEMERKALNMQYCQPWLRPFENHILAVDWGKLGEIPLKVVDMMGYKIGMPFIGSVEGGSPLRAVTRRLKDYRSGIKRNTKL
;
A
#
# COMPACT_ATOMS: atom_id res chain seq x y z
N MET A 1 -26.83 -1.19 -5.04
CA MET A 1 -26.11 0.07 -5.28
C MET A 1 -25.65 0.05 -6.72
N ASP A 2 -25.79 1.16 -7.42
CA ASP A 2 -25.36 1.24 -8.83
C ASP A 2 -23.84 1.18 -8.92
N SER A 3 -23.32 0.71 -10.05
CA SER A 3 -21.88 0.61 -10.29
C SER A 3 -21.22 1.98 -10.15
N GLY A 4 -20.10 2.04 -9.41
CA GLY A 4 -19.42 3.30 -9.07
C GLY A 4 -19.86 3.94 -7.76
N SER A 5 -20.93 3.46 -7.13
CA SER A 5 -21.30 3.87 -5.78
C SER A 5 -20.29 3.36 -4.75
N MET A 6 -20.07 4.12 -3.67
CA MET A 6 -19.18 3.74 -2.58
C MET A 6 -19.92 3.77 -1.24
N VAL A 7 -19.59 2.81 -0.37
CA VAL A 7 -19.94 2.84 1.04
C VAL A 7 -18.66 2.97 1.87
N TYR A 8 -18.67 3.85 2.87
CA TYR A 8 -17.57 4.05 3.80
C TYR A 8 -18.10 3.88 5.23
N PHE A 9 -17.39 3.12 6.06
CA PHE A 9 -17.75 2.93 7.45
C PHE A 9 -16.50 2.79 8.33
N LEU A 10 -16.66 3.08 9.61
CA LEU A 10 -15.62 2.88 10.62
C LEU A 10 -15.50 1.40 10.97
N GLY A 11 -14.30 0.96 11.36
CA GLY A 11 -14.06 -0.43 11.78
C GLY A 11 -14.86 -0.89 13.01
N THR A 12 -15.51 0.03 13.72
CA THR A 12 -16.42 -0.25 14.84
C THR A 12 -17.87 -0.48 14.42
N LEU A 13 -18.21 -0.31 13.14
CA LEU A 13 -19.55 -0.61 12.64
C LEU A 13 -19.74 -2.14 12.58
N TRP A 14 -20.75 -2.66 13.26
CA TRP A 14 -21.16 -4.05 13.08
C TRP A 14 -21.77 -4.26 11.68
N HIS A 15 -21.17 -5.12 10.88
CA HIS A 15 -21.60 -5.38 9.51
C HIS A 15 -21.19 -6.79 9.05
N GLY A 16 -21.79 -7.23 7.94
CA GLY A 16 -21.46 -8.49 7.28
C GLY A 16 -22.05 -8.53 5.87
N GLY A 17 -21.57 -9.47 5.05
CA GLY A 17 -22.16 -9.69 3.73
C GLY A 17 -23.55 -10.31 3.86
N GLY A 18 -24.57 -9.68 3.27
CA GLY A 18 -25.91 -10.28 3.18
C GLY A 18 -25.97 -11.38 2.12
N GLN A 19 -26.90 -12.34 2.27
CA GLN A 19 -27.14 -13.41 1.29
C GLN A 19 -27.38 -12.82 -0.12
N ASN A 20 -26.75 -13.41 -1.14
CA ASN A 20 -27.07 -13.13 -2.53
C ASN A 20 -28.18 -14.09 -2.97
N THR A 21 -29.35 -13.56 -3.31
CA THR A 21 -30.53 -14.33 -3.75
C THR A 21 -30.75 -14.27 -5.26
N SER A 22 -29.81 -13.69 -6.01
CA SER A 22 -29.84 -13.64 -7.47
C SER A 22 -28.99 -14.74 -8.08
N GLU A 23 -29.22 -15.05 -9.36
CA GLU A 23 -28.41 -15.98 -10.15
C GLU A 23 -27.06 -15.38 -10.62
N MET A 24 -26.79 -14.12 -10.26
CA MET A 24 -25.62 -13.37 -10.74
C MET A 24 -24.61 -13.13 -9.61
N GLU A 25 -23.32 -13.06 -9.97
CA GLU A 25 -22.26 -12.70 -9.01
C GLU A 25 -22.42 -11.26 -8.50
N ARG A 26 -22.23 -11.05 -7.18
CA ARG A 26 -22.15 -9.71 -6.57
C ARG A 26 -20.70 -9.36 -6.25
N LYS A 27 -20.08 -8.51 -7.07
CA LYS A 27 -18.67 -8.09 -6.90
C LYS A 27 -18.57 -6.75 -6.18
N ALA A 28 -17.51 -6.60 -5.38
CA ALA A 28 -17.14 -5.36 -4.74
C ALA A 28 -15.61 -5.26 -4.64
N LEU A 29 -15.10 -4.03 -4.65
CA LEU A 29 -13.71 -3.73 -4.30
C LEU A 29 -13.69 -3.20 -2.88
N ASN A 30 -12.81 -3.75 -2.03
CA ASN A 30 -12.61 -3.28 -0.67
C ASN A 30 -11.27 -2.56 -0.57
N MET A 31 -11.29 -1.34 -0.03
CA MET A 31 -10.09 -0.60 0.34
C MET A 31 -10.11 -0.36 1.85
N GLN A 32 -9.12 -0.90 2.55
CA GLN A 32 -9.01 -0.76 4.00
C GLN A 32 -7.87 0.18 4.35
N TYR A 33 -8.12 1.08 5.29
CA TYR A 33 -7.13 2.01 5.82
C TYR A 33 -6.89 1.71 7.29
N CYS A 34 -5.63 1.76 7.71
CA CYS A 34 -5.25 1.67 9.11
C CYS A 34 -4.33 2.84 9.49
N GLN A 35 -4.23 3.10 10.78
CA GLN A 35 -3.26 4.06 11.31
C GLN A 35 -1.83 3.64 10.94
N PRO A 36 -0.88 4.57 10.77
CA PRO A 36 0.45 4.26 10.23
C PRO A 36 1.30 3.33 11.13
N TRP A 37 0.99 3.26 12.42
CA TRP A 37 1.64 2.32 13.37
C TRP A 37 1.06 0.91 13.35
N LEU A 38 -0.04 0.69 12.63
CA LEU A 38 -0.59 -0.63 12.40
C LEU A 38 -0.03 -1.22 11.12
N ARG A 39 0.11 -2.55 11.10
CA ARG A 39 0.53 -3.28 9.91
C ARG A 39 -0.65 -3.33 8.91
N PRO A 40 -0.44 -2.95 7.63
CA PRO A 40 -1.43 -3.17 6.58
C PRO A 40 -1.76 -4.66 6.38
N PHE A 41 -2.99 -4.95 5.94
CA PHE A 41 -3.40 -6.31 5.61
C PHE A 41 -2.60 -6.86 4.42
N GLU A 42 -2.48 -6.08 3.34
CA GLU A 42 -1.64 -6.40 2.19
C GLU A 42 -0.30 -5.65 2.24
N ASN A 43 0.80 -6.35 1.96
CA ASN A 43 2.13 -5.75 1.99
C ASN A 43 2.47 -5.11 0.63
N HIS A 44 1.98 -3.90 0.39
CA HIS A 44 2.21 -3.17 -0.86
C HIS A 44 3.68 -2.78 -1.11
N ILE A 45 4.52 -2.71 -0.07
CA ILE A 45 5.96 -2.44 -0.22
C ILE A 45 6.65 -3.57 -1.01
N LEU A 46 6.19 -4.80 -0.85
CA LEU A 46 6.72 -5.97 -1.56
C LEU A 46 5.87 -6.40 -2.75
N ALA A 47 4.55 -6.20 -2.69
CA ALA A 47 3.63 -6.65 -3.72
C ALA A 47 3.69 -5.81 -5.01
N VAL A 48 4.08 -4.53 -4.92
CA VAL A 48 4.15 -3.64 -6.07
C VAL A 48 5.57 -3.50 -6.58
N ASP A 49 5.76 -3.71 -7.88
CA ASP A 49 7.01 -3.48 -8.57
C ASP A 49 7.48 -2.03 -8.37
N TRP A 50 8.66 -1.89 -7.78
CA TRP A 50 9.30 -0.61 -7.52
C TRP A 50 9.50 0.22 -8.79
N GLY A 51 9.70 -0.42 -9.95
CA GLY A 51 9.85 0.25 -11.24
C GLY A 51 8.62 1.04 -11.67
N LYS A 52 7.42 0.66 -11.19
CA LYS A 52 6.14 1.26 -11.54
C LYS A 52 5.67 2.33 -10.56
N LEU A 53 6.36 2.54 -9.44
CA LEU A 53 5.95 3.51 -8.43
C LEU A 53 5.84 4.95 -8.98
N GLY A 54 6.62 5.28 -10.01
CA GLY A 54 6.55 6.59 -10.68
C GLY A 54 5.32 6.79 -11.56
N GLU A 55 4.61 5.72 -11.92
CA GLU A 55 3.36 5.76 -12.71
C GLU A 55 2.12 5.90 -11.84
N ILE A 56 2.27 5.69 -10.52
CA ILE A 56 1.18 5.75 -9.54
C ILE A 56 1.15 7.16 -8.93
N PRO A 57 -0.05 7.76 -8.72
CA PRO A 57 -0.15 9.05 -8.04
C PRO A 57 0.57 9.03 -6.69
N LEU A 58 1.40 10.04 -6.41
CA LEU A 58 2.25 10.09 -5.21
C LEU A 58 1.46 9.86 -3.91
N LYS A 59 0.24 10.40 -3.81
CA LYS A 59 -0.62 10.21 -2.63
C LYS A 59 -0.99 8.74 -2.39
N VAL A 60 -1.17 7.95 -3.46
CA VAL A 60 -1.43 6.51 -3.36
C VAL A 60 -0.16 5.78 -2.95
N VAL A 61 0.99 6.13 -3.54
CA VAL A 61 2.31 5.60 -3.12
C VAL A 61 2.56 5.85 -1.63
N ASP A 62 2.26 7.05 -1.14
CA ASP A 62 2.33 7.39 0.29
C ASP A 62 1.45 6.45 1.14
N MET A 63 0.19 6.22 0.72
CA MET A 63 -0.74 5.31 1.41
C MET A 63 -0.33 3.84 1.36
N MET A 64 0.43 3.43 0.34
CA MET A 64 1.01 2.08 0.24
C MET A 64 2.14 1.82 1.24
N GLY A 65 2.49 2.80 2.08
CA GLY A 65 3.52 2.67 3.12
C GLY A 65 4.88 3.25 2.73
N TYR A 66 4.96 4.02 1.64
CA TYR A 66 6.22 4.63 1.20
C TYR A 66 6.53 6.00 1.84
N LYS A 67 5.62 6.49 2.70
CA LYS A 67 5.77 7.69 3.52
C LYS A 67 6.09 7.34 4.97
N ILE A 68 6.88 8.18 5.63
CA ILE A 68 7.11 8.08 7.08
C ILE A 68 5.88 8.58 7.85
N GLY A 69 5.41 7.77 8.80
CA GLY A 69 4.42 8.21 9.79
C GLY A 69 5.07 8.96 10.95
N MET A 70 4.41 9.99 11.47
CA MET A 70 4.92 10.77 12.62
C MET A 70 5.09 9.86 13.87
N PRO A 71 6.20 9.95 14.63
CA PRO A 71 7.41 10.73 14.34
C PRO A 71 8.37 10.04 13.36
N PHE A 72 8.51 8.71 13.39
CA PHE A 72 9.47 7.95 12.55
C PHE A 72 8.98 6.56 12.11
N ILE A 73 7.66 6.34 12.12
CA ILE A 73 7.06 5.03 11.82
C ILE A 73 7.31 4.66 10.36
N GLY A 74 7.78 3.43 10.13
CA GLY A 74 8.03 2.90 8.80
C GLY A 74 9.25 3.51 8.09
N SER A 75 10.15 4.17 8.81
CA SER A 75 11.37 4.72 8.21
C SER A 75 12.38 3.64 7.80
N VAL A 76 13.21 3.97 6.80
CA VAL A 76 14.36 3.16 6.36
C VAL A 76 15.58 4.05 6.45
N GLU A 77 16.53 3.71 7.33
CA GLU A 77 17.75 4.50 7.58
C GLU A 77 17.45 5.99 7.89
N GLY A 78 16.38 6.25 8.66
CA GLY A 78 15.93 7.61 8.99
C GLY A 78 15.24 8.37 7.84
N GLY A 79 15.11 7.75 6.65
CA GLY A 79 14.42 8.31 5.49
C GLY A 79 13.11 7.58 5.16
N SER A 80 12.42 8.06 4.12
CA SER A 80 11.22 7.39 3.63
C SER A 80 11.58 6.11 2.86
N PRO A 81 10.74 5.06 2.91
CA PRO A 81 10.92 3.89 2.07
C PRO A 81 11.02 4.25 0.57
N LEU A 82 10.31 5.30 0.11
CA LEU A 82 10.41 5.77 -1.28
C LEU A 82 11.83 6.17 -1.68
N ARG A 83 12.54 6.89 -0.79
CA ARG A 83 13.94 7.27 -1.01
C ARG A 83 14.85 6.05 -1.06
N ALA A 84 14.65 5.10 -0.14
CA ALA A 84 15.42 3.87 -0.10
C ALA A 84 15.23 3.04 -1.38
N VAL A 85 13.99 2.88 -1.85
CA VAL A 85 13.67 2.18 -3.09
C VAL A 85 14.25 2.88 -4.32
N THR A 86 14.10 4.20 -4.41
CA THR A 86 14.67 4.98 -5.52
C THR A 86 16.19 4.78 -5.61
N ARG A 87 16.88 4.77 -4.47
CA ARG A 87 18.32 4.49 -4.40
C ARG A 87 18.65 3.07 -4.83
N ARG A 88 17.95 2.07 -4.28
CA ARG A 88 18.17 0.64 -4.61
C ARG A 88 17.92 0.34 -6.10
N LEU A 89 16.90 0.95 -6.70
CA LEU A 89 16.62 0.81 -8.13
C LEU A 89 17.74 1.39 -8.99
N LYS A 90 18.32 2.53 -8.61
CA LYS A 90 19.49 3.11 -9.30
C LYS A 90 20.69 2.17 -9.22
N ASP A 91 20.98 1.63 -8.04
CA ASP A 91 22.08 0.67 -7.85
C ASP A 91 21.85 -0.61 -8.71
N TYR A 92 20.63 -1.16 -8.68
CA TYR A 92 20.26 -2.34 -9.48
C TYR A 92 20.40 -2.10 -10.99
N ARG A 93 19.90 -0.97 -11.49
CA ARG A 93 19.97 -0.61 -12.93
C ARG A 93 21.39 -0.31 -13.41
N SER A 94 22.26 0.17 -12.53
CA SER A 94 23.66 0.46 -12.86
C SER A 94 24.58 -0.76 -12.75
N GLY A 95 24.08 -1.91 -12.31
CA GLY A 95 24.88 -3.12 -12.12
C GLY A 95 25.84 -3.06 -10.92
N ILE A 96 25.75 -2.03 -10.08
CA ILE A 96 26.59 -1.86 -8.90
C ILE A 96 26.13 -2.86 -7.83
N LYS A 97 26.90 -3.93 -7.63
CA LYS A 97 26.75 -4.82 -6.47
C LYS A 97 27.35 -4.13 -5.26
N ARG A 98 26.54 -3.53 -4.39
CA ARG A 98 27.02 -3.11 -3.07
C ARG A 98 27.39 -4.37 -2.29
N ASN A 99 28.62 -4.39 -1.77
CA ASN A 99 29.12 -5.47 -0.94
C ASN A 99 28.39 -5.42 0.41
N THR A 100 27.24 -6.09 0.52
CA THR A 100 26.49 -6.22 1.77
C THR A 100 27.23 -7.20 2.67
N LYS A 101 28.22 -6.69 3.43
CA LYS A 101 28.56 -7.31 4.70
C LYS A 101 27.42 -7.01 5.67
N LEU A 102 26.57 -8.00 5.88
CA LEU A 102 25.72 -8.08 7.07
C LEU A 102 26.59 -8.42 8.28
#